data_AF-A0A932H829-F1
#
_entry.id   AF-A0A932H829-F1
#
_cell.length_a   1.000
_cell.length_b   1.000
_cell.length_c   1.000
_cell.angle_alpha   90.00
_cell.angle_beta   90.00
_cell.angle_gamma   90.00
#
_symmetry.space_group_name_H-M   'P 1'
#
loop_
_entity.id
_entity.type
_entity.pdbx_description
1 polymer ?
#
loop_
_entity_poly.entity_id
_entity_poly.type
_entity_poly.pdbx_seq_one_letter_code
_entity_poly.pdbx_strand_id
1 'polypeptide(L)'
;MKPVDLLHYDPGLMEETVFLAIREDPETKRFHKERHLLYEITNTEERERAFQDFYRTWFFRLGFSEQIEKAFGEQPLISSGIKGCFVARAPGKPEEGAELFVNPEEKLSDREQRTVSIFLQPESLLNPSALLTFLRHELLHIADMLDPSFGYERELPAAEAGPTHDRLHKERYRVLWDATIDGRMARRGWADESVRANRLGDFRQAFPKLAEDIEDLFSRFFDREPHTHAELVAFVFDPRAVVGTYEGYYPGARCPLCGFPTYTFEPEPERLAPEVANQITQDFPHWQCTDGLCMQCADLYRARNASASATQSLPGNLFLGPQS
;
A
#
# COMPACT_ATOMS: atom_id res chain seq x y z
N MET A 1 9.17 11.11 27.41
CA MET A 1 9.11 12.06 26.28
C MET A 1 7.65 12.15 25.87
N LYS A 2 7.06 13.35 25.81
CA LYS A 2 5.69 13.49 25.35
C LYS A 2 5.65 13.26 23.83
N PRO A 3 4.58 12.70 23.25
CA PRO A 3 4.48 12.49 21.80
C PRO A 3 4.76 13.75 20.98
N VAL A 4 4.39 14.93 21.51
CA VAL A 4 4.61 16.24 20.88
C VAL A 4 6.10 16.61 20.75
N ASP A 5 6.98 16.08 21.61
CA ASP A 5 8.41 16.36 21.56
C ASP A 5 9.09 15.76 20.31
N LEU A 6 8.39 14.89 19.57
CA LEU A 6 8.85 14.27 18.33
C LEU A 6 8.55 15.11 17.08
N LEU A 7 7.68 16.12 17.19
CA LEU A 7 7.18 16.89 16.05
C LEU A 7 8.15 18.03 15.71
N HIS A 8 8.58 18.08 14.46
CA HIS A 8 9.43 19.12 13.90
C HIS A 8 8.72 19.76 12.71
N TYR A 9 8.56 21.09 12.73
CA TYR A 9 7.85 21.82 11.69
C TYR A 9 8.83 22.54 10.77
N ASP A 10 8.60 22.42 9.47
CA ASP A 10 9.30 23.22 8.46
C ASP A 10 9.00 24.71 8.63
N PRO A 11 10.03 25.58 8.72
CA PRO A 11 9.83 27.03 8.83
C PRO A 11 9.02 27.65 7.69
N GLY A 12 9.20 27.15 6.45
CA GLY A 12 8.48 27.66 5.29
C GLY A 12 6.98 27.39 5.36
N LEU A 13 6.60 26.18 5.76
CA LEU A 13 5.20 25.82 6.02
C LEU A 13 4.58 26.72 7.09
N MET A 14 5.28 26.93 8.22
CA MET A 14 4.78 27.76 9.31
C MET A 14 4.57 29.21 8.86
N GLU A 15 5.55 29.80 8.18
CA GLU A 15 5.49 31.16 7.67
C GLU A 15 4.29 31.35 6.74
N GLU A 16 4.14 30.51 5.72
CA GLU A 16 3.08 30.66 4.72
C GLU A 16 1.68 30.43 5.31
N THR A 17 1.54 29.47 6.24
CA THR A 17 0.27 29.22 6.93
C THR A 17 -0.16 30.44 7.74
N VAL A 18 0.76 31.00 8.54
CA VAL A 18 0.49 32.23 9.32
C VAL A 18 0.14 33.39 8.40
N PHE A 19 0.83 33.52 7.27
CA PHE A 19 0.54 34.55 6.28
C PHE A 19 -0.87 34.45 5.70
N LEU A 20 -1.32 33.25 5.36
CA LEU A 20 -2.67 33.06 4.82
C LEU A 20 -3.72 33.39 5.87
N ALA A 21 -3.53 32.89 7.09
CA ALA A 21 -4.47 33.08 8.19
C ALA A 21 -4.60 34.53 8.63
N ILE A 22 -3.48 35.25 8.75
CA ILE A 22 -3.48 36.60 9.35
C ILE A 22 -4.17 37.64 8.48
N ARG A 23 -4.41 37.37 7.18
CA ARG A 23 -5.04 38.33 6.26
C ARG A 23 -6.44 38.73 6.69
N GLU A 24 -7.15 37.83 7.36
CA GLU A 24 -8.53 38.03 7.81
C GLU A 24 -8.64 38.07 9.35
N ASP A 25 -7.52 38.02 10.06
CA ASP A 25 -7.46 37.93 11.51
C ASP A 25 -7.57 39.32 12.20
N PRO A 26 -8.27 39.46 13.34
CA PRO A 26 -8.32 40.74 14.07
C PRO A 26 -6.94 41.29 14.50
N GLU A 27 -5.94 40.43 14.67
CA GLU A 27 -4.58 40.79 15.08
C GLU A 27 -3.64 41.14 13.91
N THR A 28 -4.11 41.26 12.65
CA THR A 28 -3.26 41.62 11.50
C THR A 28 -2.38 42.84 11.76
N LYS A 29 -2.92 43.88 12.40
CA LYS A 29 -2.17 45.11 12.72
C LYS A 29 -1.03 44.84 13.70
N ARG A 30 -1.28 44.00 14.71
CA ARG A 30 -0.29 43.63 15.72
C ARG A 30 0.80 42.78 15.07
N PHE A 31 0.41 41.77 14.29
CA PHE A 31 1.33 40.92 13.54
C PHE A 31 2.29 41.75 12.67
N HIS A 32 1.77 42.69 11.87
CA HIS A 32 2.63 43.52 11.03
C HIS A 32 3.54 44.46 11.82
N LYS A 33 3.07 44.99 12.95
CA LYS A 33 3.90 45.82 13.83
C LYS A 33 5.06 45.01 14.42
N GLU A 34 4.78 43.84 14.98
CA GLU A 34 5.81 42.95 15.55
C GLU A 34 6.80 42.49 14.47
N ARG A 35 6.30 42.08 13.29
CA ARG A 35 7.13 41.68 12.15
C ARG A 35 8.04 42.82 11.67
N HIS A 36 7.55 44.06 11.65
CA HIS A 36 8.35 45.21 11.19
C HIS A 36 9.60 45.43 12.06
N LEU A 37 9.50 45.21 13.37
CA LEU A 37 10.62 45.37 14.30
C LEU A 37 11.80 44.45 13.98
N LEU A 38 11.54 43.29 13.35
CA LEU A 38 12.58 42.33 13.00
C LEU A 38 13.52 42.87 11.91
N TYR A 39 13.07 43.80 11.07
CA TYR A 39 13.93 44.42 10.05
C TYR A 39 14.98 45.37 10.65
N GLU A 40 14.82 45.79 11.90
CA GLU A 40 15.80 46.63 12.61
C GLU A 40 17.05 45.84 13.03
N ILE A 41 17.00 44.51 12.97
CA ILE A 41 18.15 43.64 13.25
C ILE A 41 19.15 43.72 12.08
N THR A 42 20.33 44.25 12.36
CA THR A 42 21.39 44.48 11.35
C THR A 42 22.10 43.19 10.92
N ASN A 43 22.25 42.22 11.84
CA ASN A 43 22.88 40.95 11.52
C ASN A 43 21.90 40.03 10.77
N THR A 44 22.29 39.58 9.58
CA THR A 44 21.43 38.77 8.70
C THR A 44 21.04 37.42 9.31
N GLU A 45 21.97 36.69 9.91
CA GLU A 45 21.72 35.36 10.48
C GLU A 45 20.87 35.44 11.76
N GLU A 46 21.10 36.47 12.57
CA GLU A 46 20.27 36.76 13.74
C GLU A 46 18.85 37.14 13.33
N ARG A 47 18.72 37.98 12.30
CA ARG A 47 17.42 38.38 11.76
C ARG A 47 16.64 37.19 11.21
N GLU A 48 17.29 36.31 10.46
CA GLU A 48 16.67 35.09 9.93
C GLU A 48 16.14 34.19 11.04
N ARG A 49 16.95 33.92 12.08
CA ARG A 49 16.49 33.17 13.27
C ARG A 49 15.33 33.85 13.97
N ALA A 50 15.37 35.19 14.10
CA ALA A 50 14.29 35.94 14.71
C ALA A 50 12.98 35.87 13.90
N PHE A 51 13.05 35.85 12.57
CA PHE A 51 11.87 35.60 11.72
C PHE A 51 11.32 34.19 11.92
N GLN A 52 12.17 33.17 11.94
CA GLN A 52 11.75 31.79 12.17
C GLN A 52 11.06 31.63 13.54
N ASP A 53 11.65 32.17 14.61
CA ASP A 53 11.08 32.15 15.95
C ASP A 53 9.75 32.93 16.04
N PHE A 54 9.66 34.05 15.32
CA PHE A 54 8.45 34.85 15.23
C PHE A 54 7.29 34.08 14.57
N TYR A 55 7.50 33.51 13.39
CA TYR A 55 6.46 32.72 12.71
C TYR A 55 6.11 31.45 13.48
N ARG A 56 7.11 30.79 14.09
CA ARG A 56 6.88 29.67 14.99
C ARG A 56 5.94 30.06 16.13
N THR A 57 6.21 31.19 16.80
CA THR A 57 5.39 31.69 17.90
C THR A 57 3.96 31.97 17.46
N TRP A 58 3.77 32.62 16.30
CA TRP A 58 2.44 32.89 15.75
C TRP A 58 1.72 31.61 15.31
N PHE A 59 2.42 30.66 14.72
CA PHE A 59 1.86 29.37 14.29
C PHE A 59 1.24 28.60 15.46
N PHE A 60 1.97 28.47 16.57
CA PHE A 60 1.47 27.83 17.79
C PHE A 60 0.37 28.64 18.46
N ARG A 61 0.50 29.98 18.47
CA ARG A 61 -0.51 30.86 19.06
C ARG A 61 -1.86 30.79 18.35
N LEU A 62 -1.85 30.62 17.03
CA LEU A 62 -3.05 30.48 16.21
C LEU A 62 -3.62 29.04 16.23
N GLY A 63 -2.97 28.11 16.95
CA GLY A 63 -3.48 26.75 17.14
C GLY A 63 -3.26 25.80 15.97
N PHE A 64 -2.40 26.13 15.01
CA PHE A 64 -2.20 25.29 13.81
C PHE A 64 -1.52 23.94 14.09
N SER A 65 -0.86 23.78 15.25
CA SER A 65 -0.31 22.49 15.65
C SER A 65 -1.34 21.54 16.27
N GLU A 66 -2.48 22.05 16.77
CA GLU A 66 -3.37 21.31 17.66
C GLU A 66 -3.92 20.02 17.05
N GLN A 67 -4.35 20.07 15.78
CA GLN A 67 -4.89 18.89 15.11
C GLN A 67 -3.82 17.86 14.79
N ILE A 68 -2.59 18.31 14.52
CA ILE A 68 -1.44 17.44 14.28
C ILE A 68 -1.03 16.75 15.58
N GLU A 69 -0.88 17.50 16.66
CA GLU A 69 -0.58 16.96 17.98
C GLU A 69 -1.65 15.98 18.46
N LYS A 70 -2.93 16.29 18.21
CA LYS A 70 -4.06 15.42 18.51
C LYS A 70 -4.00 14.11 17.72
N ALA A 71 -3.92 14.18 16.39
CA ALA A 71 -3.88 12.99 15.54
C ALA A 71 -2.67 12.10 15.89
N PHE A 72 -1.51 12.71 16.14
CA PHE A 72 -0.30 12.00 16.53
C PHE A 72 -0.42 11.36 17.92
N GLY A 73 -1.05 12.05 18.88
CA GLY A 73 -1.33 11.54 20.21
C GLY A 73 -2.35 10.39 20.25
N GLU A 74 -3.23 10.31 19.25
CA GLU A 74 -4.18 9.20 19.07
C GLU A 74 -3.50 7.90 18.57
N GLN A 75 -2.21 7.93 18.21
CA GLN A 75 -1.46 6.79 17.67
C GLN A 75 -0.22 6.44 18.53
N PRO A 76 -0.40 5.74 19.67
CA PRO A 76 0.70 5.40 20.57
C PRO A 76 1.84 4.64 19.90
N LEU A 77 1.52 3.69 19.00
CA LEU A 77 2.50 2.87 18.27
C LEU A 77 3.51 3.74 17.51
N ILE A 78 3.04 4.83 16.88
CA ILE A 78 3.90 5.77 16.15
C ILE A 78 4.87 6.45 17.12
N SER A 79 4.35 7.03 18.20
CA SER A 79 5.17 7.76 19.18
C SER A 79 6.26 6.89 19.84
N SER A 80 6.00 5.58 20.01
CA SER A 80 6.99 4.62 20.52
C SER A 80 7.92 4.06 19.45
N GLY A 81 7.48 4.04 18.19
CA GLY A 81 8.13 3.32 17.09
C GLY A 81 9.07 4.16 16.22
N ILE A 82 9.13 5.49 16.42
CA ILE A 82 9.92 6.39 15.58
C ILE A 82 10.86 7.31 16.37
N LYS A 83 11.88 7.82 15.70
CA LYS A 83 12.84 8.81 16.20
C LYS A 83 12.24 10.22 16.24
N GLY A 84 11.44 10.57 15.24
CA GLY A 84 10.88 11.90 15.05
C GLY A 84 9.89 11.93 13.90
N CYS A 85 9.10 12.99 13.85
CA CYS A 85 8.11 13.26 12.82
C CYS A 85 8.32 14.67 12.27
N PHE A 86 8.59 14.79 10.98
CA PHE A 86 8.72 16.08 10.30
C PHE A 86 7.39 16.47 9.65
N VAL A 87 6.94 17.70 9.85
CA VAL A 87 5.78 18.28 9.20
C VAL A 87 6.29 19.31 8.22
N ALA A 88 6.15 19.03 6.93
CA ALA A 88 6.76 19.80 5.86
C ALA A 88 5.73 20.25 4.83
N ARG A 89 6.09 21.27 4.04
CA ARG A 89 5.26 21.72 2.93
C ARG A 89 5.18 20.66 1.83
N ALA A 90 3.96 20.32 1.42
CA ALA A 90 3.72 19.53 0.21
C ALA A 90 3.95 20.39 -1.05
N PRO A 91 4.60 19.87 -2.11
CA PRO A 91 4.74 20.57 -3.39
C PRO A 91 3.39 20.94 -4.04
N GLY A 92 2.38 20.12 -3.82
CA GLY A 92 1.03 20.25 -4.36
C GLY A 92 0.03 19.44 -3.55
N LYS A 93 -1.25 19.52 -3.94
CA LYS A 93 -2.35 18.81 -3.28
C LYS A 93 -2.24 17.27 -3.44
N PRO A 94 -1.87 16.72 -4.61
CA PRO A 94 -1.68 15.27 -4.76
C PRO A 94 -0.53 14.70 -3.93
N GLU A 95 0.41 15.54 -3.51
CA GLU A 95 1.59 15.18 -2.71
C GLU A 95 1.38 15.39 -1.20
N GLU A 96 0.17 15.75 -0.76
CA GLU A 96 -0.16 15.64 0.67
C GLU A 96 -0.29 14.18 1.07
N GLY A 97 0.31 13.82 2.21
CA GLY A 97 0.29 12.47 2.74
C GLY A 97 1.22 12.29 3.93
N ALA A 98 1.31 11.08 4.44
CA ALA A 98 2.37 10.69 5.38
C ALA A 98 3.24 9.58 4.80
N GLU A 99 4.55 9.66 5.04
CA GLU A 99 5.53 8.67 4.62
C GLU A 99 6.39 8.20 5.79
N LEU A 100 6.71 6.90 5.81
CA LEU A 100 7.65 6.30 6.74
C LEU A 100 9.01 6.10 6.04
N PHE A 101 10.02 6.84 6.50
CA PHE A 101 11.40 6.69 6.08
C PHE A 101 12.16 5.78 7.05
N VAL A 102 12.91 4.84 6.50
CA VAL A 102 13.78 3.92 7.25
C VAL A 102 15.22 4.11 6.80
N ASN A 103 16.08 4.58 7.70
CA ASN A 103 17.52 4.64 7.49
C ASN A 103 18.10 3.21 7.57
N PRO A 104 18.77 2.70 6.53
CA PRO A 104 19.30 1.34 6.51
C PRO A 104 20.52 1.10 7.44
N GLU A 105 20.96 2.10 8.21
CA GLU A 105 22.08 1.96 9.14
C GLU A 105 21.80 0.96 10.29
N GLU A 106 22.33 -0.25 10.16
CA GLU A 106 22.16 -1.38 11.12
C GLU A 106 22.61 -1.10 12.56
N LYS A 107 23.44 -0.07 12.79
CA LYS A 107 23.93 0.28 14.14
C LYS A 107 22.90 1.01 14.99
N LEU A 108 21.88 1.57 14.36
CA LEU A 108 20.79 2.28 15.02
C LEU A 108 19.74 1.26 15.47
N SER A 109 19.09 1.51 16.60
CA SER A 109 17.89 0.74 16.95
C SER A 109 16.78 0.96 15.90
N ASP A 110 15.85 0.00 15.78
CA ASP A 110 14.69 0.10 14.88
C ASP A 110 13.99 1.47 14.95
N ARG A 111 13.82 1.97 16.16
CA ARG A 111 13.21 3.28 16.41
C ARG A 111 14.05 4.42 15.84
N GLU A 112 15.36 4.38 16.03
CA GLU A 112 16.28 5.42 15.57
C GLU A 112 16.44 5.46 14.04
N GLN A 113 16.19 4.33 13.38
CA GLN A 113 16.16 4.24 11.92
C GLN A 113 14.90 4.86 11.32
N ARG A 114 13.80 4.92 12.07
CA ARG A 114 12.47 5.27 11.55
C ARG A 114 12.12 6.74 11.77
N THR A 115 11.76 7.42 10.70
CA THR A 115 11.29 8.82 10.72
C THR A 115 10.01 8.93 9.92
N VAL A 116 9.00 9.62 10.46
CA VAL A 116 7.77 9.92 9.73
C VAL A 116 7.88 11.32 9.14
N SER A 117 7.38 11.51 7.92
CA SER A 117 7.20 12.83 7.34
C SER A 117 5.73 13.02 6.96
N ILE A 118 5.13 14.12 7.38
CA ILE A 118 3.77 14.54 7.04
C ILE A 118 3.91 15.73 6.09
N PHE A 119 3.38 15.62 4.89
CA PHE A 119 3.39 16.68 3.89
C PHE A 119 2.02 17.35 3.82
N LEU A 120 1.98 18.66 4.05
CA LEU A 120 0.75 19.46 4.06
C LEU A 120 0.89 20.72 3.21
N GLN A 121 -0.19 21.13 2.57
CA GLN A 121 -0.34 22.48 2.04
C GLN A 121 -0.75 23.43 3.17
N PRO A 122 -0.23 24.68 3.18
CA PRO A 122 -0.64 25.71 4.15
C PRO A 122 -2.16 25.88 4.27
N GLU A 123 -2.89 25.79 3.16
CA GLU A 123 -4.34 25.92 3.09
C GLU A 123 -5.07 24.80 3.86
N SER A 124 -4.51 23.59 3.90
CA SER A 124 -5.09 22.46 4.64
C SER A 124 -5.08 22.71 6.14
N LEU A 125 -4.10 23.47 6.66
CA LEU A 125 -4.04 23.86 8.08
C LEU A 125 -5.13 24.86 8.49
N LEU A 126 -5.75 25.53 7.52
CA LEU A 126 -6.85 26.47 7.77
C LEU A 126 -8.21 25.78 7.97
N ASN A 127 -8.30 24.46 7.72
CA ASN A 127 -9.52 23.68 7.96
C ASN A 127 -9.25 22.57 9.00
N PRO A 128 -9.39 22.88 10.31
CA PRO A 128 -9.02 21.96 11.38
C PRO A 128 -9.75 20.61 11.32
N SER A 129 -11.04 20.59 10.99
CA SER A 129 -11.82 19.36 10.91
C SER A 129 -11.39 18.47 9.77
N ALA A 130 -11.17 19.04 8.57
CA ALA A 130 -10.72 18.27 7.42
C ALA A 130 -9.29 17.75 7.63
N LEU A 131 -8.41 18.59 8.20
CA LEU A 131 -7.05 18.22 8.54
C LEU A 131 -7.01 17.04 9.53
N LEU A 132 -7.80 17.09 10.61
CA LEU A 132 -7.80 16.02 11.59
C LEU A 132 -8.24 14.68 10.98
N THR A 133 -9.30 14.69 10.15
CA THR A 133 -9.75 13.48 9.45
C THR A 133 -8.68 12.95 8.51
N PHE A 134 -8.05 13.82 7.72
CA PHE A 134 -6.94 13.46 6.84
C PHE A 134 -5.77 12.83 7.61
N LEU A 135 -5.30 13.49 8.67
CA LEU A 135 -4.17 12.99 9.46
C LEU A 135 -4.47 11.64 10.13
N ARG A 136 -5.71 11.42 10.59
CA ARG A 136 -6.11 10.12 11.14
C ARG A 136 -6.02 9.01 10.10
N HIS A 137 -6.43 9.28 8.87
CA HIS A 137 -6.33 8.33 7.76
C HIS A 137 -4.86 7.97 7.49
N GLU A 138 -4.03 8.98 7.22
CA GLU A 138 -2.61 8.82 6.90
C GLU A 138 -1.83 8.14 8.04
N LEU A 139 -2.05 8.56 9.29
CA LEU A 139 -1.34 8.00 10.43
C LEU A 139 -1.78 6.58 10.77
N LEU A 140 -3.01 6.16 10.43
CA LEU A 140 -3.39 4.76 10.56
C LEU A 140 -2.63 3.86 9.57
N HIS A 141 -2.29 4.34 8.37
CA HIS A 141 -1.41 3.60 7.46
C HIS A 141 -0.01 3.46 8.06
N ILE A 142 0.53 4.54 8.62
CA ILE A 142 1.84 4.49 9.30
C ILE A 142 1.80 3.55 10.51
N ALA A 143 0.71 3.55 11.27
CA ALA A 143 0.54 2.64 12.40
C ALA A 143 0.58 1.17 11.95
N ASP A 144 -0.11 0.81 10.87
CA ASP A 144 -0.03 -0.52 10.27
C ASP A 144 1.40 -0.87 9.84
N MET A 145 2.12 0.06 9.20
CA MET A 145 3.52 -0.17 8.79
C MET A 145 4.45 -0.44 9.99
N LEU A 146 4.11 0.06 11.17
CA LEU A 146 4.91 -0.12 12.39
C LEU A 146 4.45 -1.30 13.25
N ASP A 147 3.25 -1.83 13.01
CA ASP A 147 2.68 -2.93 13.78
C ASP A 147 3.22 -4.29 13.29
N PRO A 148 3.99 -5.04 14.11
CA PRO A 148 4.48 -6.35 13.73
C PRO A 148 3.37 -7.37 13.41
N SER A 149 2.18 -7.20 13.99
CA SER A 149 1.04 -8.08 13.74
C SER A 149 0.37 -7.82 12.37
N PHE A 150 0.52 -6.62 11.83
CA PHE A 150 0.12 -6.31 10.46
C PHE A 150 1.11 -6.91 9.46
N GLY A 151 2.41 -6.86 9.77
CA GLY A 151 3.45 -7.53 8.97
C GLY A 151 3.73 -6.84 7.64
N TYR A 152 3.80 -5.51 7.63
CA TYR A 152 4.03 -4.72 6.41
C TYR A 152 5.35 -5.07 5.71
N GLU A 153 5.27 -5.30 4.40
CA GLU A 153 6.42 -5.38 3.50
C GLU A 153 6.39 -4.22 2.50
N ARG A 154 7.55 -3.61 2.25
CA ARG A 154 7.66 -2.42 1.40
C ARG A 154 7.35 -2.72 -0.07
N GLU A 155 7.71 -3.90 -0.53
CA GLU A 155 7.58 -4.30 -1.92
C GLU A 155 6.49 -5.36 -2.05
N LEU A 156 5.54 -5.10 -2.94
CA LEU A 156 4.62 -6.14 -3.37
C LEU A 156 5.37 -7.15 -4.24
N PRO A 157 4.99 -8.43 -4.22
CA PRO A 157 5.54 -9.43 -5.12
C PRO A 157 5.46 -8.97 -6.59
N ALA A 158 6.50 -9.25 -7.38
CA ALA A 158 6.45 -8.93 -8.81
C ALA A 158 5.32 -9.73 -9.48
N ALA A 159 4.51 -9.06 -10.29
CA ALA A 159 3.53 -9.74 -11.11
C ALA A 159 4.25 -10.49 -12.23
N GLU A 160 3.99 -11.79 -12.34
CA GLU A 160 4.54 -12.64 -13.41
C GLU A 160 4.22 -12.12 -14.83
N ALA A 161 3.14 -11.34 -14.97
CA ALA A 161 2.68 -10.78 -16.24
C ALA A 161 3.31 -9.41 -16.58
N GLY A 162 4.28 -8.93 -15.79
CA GLY A 162 5.10 -7.76 -16.07
C GLY A 162 4.59 -6.42 -15.51
N PRO A 163 5.26 -5.29 -15.84
CA PRO A 163 5.12 -4.01 -15.14
C PRO A 163 3.72 -3.38 -15.15
N THR A 164 2.92 -3.65 -16.19
CA THR A 164 1.53 -3.16 -16.24
C THR A 164 0.67 -3.82 -15.16
N HIS A 165 0.91 -5.09 -14.87
CA HIS A 165 0.23 -5.81 -13.79
C HIS A 165 0.74 -5.35 -12.42
N ASP A 166 2.03 -5.03 -12.27
CA ASP A 166 2.55 -4.43 -11.03
C ASP A 166 1.81 -3.15 -10.67
N ARG A 167 1.56 -2.28 -11.66
CA ARG A 167 0.80 -1.05 -11.46
C ARG A 167 -0.65 -1.33 -11.05
N LEU A 168 -1.29 -2.32 -11.67
CA LEU A 168 -2.65 -2.72 -11.30
C LEU A 168 -2.71 -3.30 -9.88
N HIS A 169 -1.74 -4.14 -9.49
CA HIS A 169 -1.68 -4.71 -8.15
C HIS A 169 -1.44 -3.63 -7.09
N LYS A 170 -0.55 -2.67 -7.35
CA LYS A 170 -0.34 -1.50 -6.48
C LYS A 170 -1.63 -0.69 -6.29
N GLU A 171 -2.37 -0.43 -7.37
CA GLU A 171 -3.63 0.31 -7.29
C GLU A 171 -4.69 -0.45 -6.49
N ARG A 172 -4.84 -1.76 -6.74
CA ARG A 172 -5.76 -2.62 -5.99
C ARG A 172 -5.40 -2.72 -4.51
N TYR A 173 -4.11 -2.85 -4.21
CA TYR A 173 -3.61 -2.88 -2.84
C TYR A 173 -3.91 -1.57 -2.11
N ARG A 174 -3.66 -0.43 -2.77
CA ARG A 174 -4.02 0.89 -2.24
C ARG A 174 -5.50 0.97 -1.90
N VAL A 175 -6.38 0.70 -2.88
CA VAL A 175 -7.85 0.74 -2.67
C VAL A 175 -8.30 -0.18 -1.53
N LEU A 176 -7.69 -1.36 -1.43
CA LEU A 176 -8.01 -2.31 -0.37
C LEU A 176 -7.55 -1.81 1.00
N TRP A 177 -6.31 -1.31 1.10
CA TRP A 177 -5.77 -0.78 2.35
C TRP A 177 -6.56 0.46 2.81
N ASP A 178 -6.86 1.39 1.90
CA ASP A 178 -7.69 2.56 2.18
C ASP A 178 -9.08 2.15 2.71
N ALA A 179 -9.69 1.10 2.14
CA ALA A 179 -10.97 0.58 2.62
C ALA A 179 -10.87 0.04 4.06
N THR A 180 -9.79 -0.67 4.41
CA THR A 180 -9.58 -1.13 5.79
C THR A 180 -9.36 0.03 6.77
N ILE A 181 -8.65 1.08 6.35
CA ILE A 181 -8.35 2.27 7.15
C ILE A 181 -9.62 3.05 7.41
N ASP A 182 -10.39 3.34 6.36
CA ASP A 182 -11.63 4.09 6.50
C ASP A 182 -12.72 3.30 7.21
N GLY A 183 -12.70 1.97 7.10
CA GLY A 183 -13.50 1.09 7.95
C GLY A 183 -13.21 1.28 9.44
N ARG A 184 -11.93 1.37 9.82
CA ARG A 184 -11.51 1.69 11.20
C ARG A 184 -11.92 3.08 11.61
N MET A 185 -11.75 4.07 10.74
CA MET A 185 -12.18 5.44 11.02
C MET A 185 -13.68 5.52 11.24
N ALA A 186 -14.49 4.85 10.42
CA ALA A 186 -15.95 4.81 10.56
C ALA A 186 -16.36 4.18 11.90
N ARG A 187 -15.77 3.04 12.29
CA ARG A 187 -16.06 2.39 13.59
C ARG A 187 -15.67 3.25 14.79
N ARG A 188 -14.65 4.09 14.66
CA ARG A 188 -14.22 5.04 15.69
C ARG A 188 -15.03 6.35 15.68
N GLY A 189 -15.98 6.51 14.76
CA GLY A 189 -16.75 7.74 14.59
C GLY A 189 -15.91 8.92 14.09
N TRP A 190 -14.83 8.64 13.34
CA TRP A 190 -13.90 9.65 12.81
C TRP A 190 -14.16 9.99 11.33
N ALA A 191 -15.01 9.22 10.65
CA ALA A 191 -15.36 9.43 9.26
C ALA A 191 -16.85 9.72 9.09
N ASP A 192 -17.17 10.40 8.00
CA ASP A 192 -18.55 10.71 7.59
C ASP A 192 -19.29 9.44 7.10
N GLU A 193 -20.62 9.45 7.18
CA GLU A 193 -21.48 8.33 6.75
C GLU A 193 -21.27 7.94 5.27
N SER A 194 -20.87 8.89 4.42
CA SER A 194 -20.61 8.65 3.00
C SER A 194 -19.34 7.84 2.72
N VAL A 195 -18.40 7.72 3.66
CA VAL A 195 -17.09 7.09 3.42
C VAL A 195 -17.22 5.65 2.94
N ARG A 196 -18.19 4.90 3.50
CA ARG A 196 -18.42 3.50 3.12
C ARG A 196 -18.89 3.38 1.67
N ALA A 197 -19.81 4.25 1.26
CA ALA A 197 -20.33 4.26 -0.11
C ALA A 197 -19.25 4.66 -1.13
N ASN A 198 -18.42 5.65 -0.79
CA ASN A 198 -17.30 6.09 -1.62
C ASN A 198 -16.28 4.95 -1.81
N ARG A 199 -15.87 4.29 -0.71
CA ARG A 199 -14.92 3.17 -0.78
C ARG A 199 -15.46 1.95 -1.50
N LEU A 200 -16.76 1.67 -1.39
CA LEU A 200 -17.38 0.63 -2.21
C LEU A 200 -17.32 0.97 -3.71
N GLY A 201 -17.44 2.25 -4.08
CA GLY A 201 -17.25 2.73 -5.44
C GLY A 201 -15.83 2.47 -5.96
N ASP A 202 -14.82 2.88 -5.19
CA ASP A 202 -13.40 2.65 -5.51
C ASP A 202 -13.09 1.14 -5.64
N PHE A 203 -13.61 0.34 -4.71
CA PHE A 203 -13.47 -1.12 -4.71
C PHE A 203 -14.08 -1.75 -5.96
N ARG A 204 -15.27 -1.31 -6.38
CA ARG A 204 -15.91 -1.77 -7.63
C ARG A 204 -15.07 -1.47 -8.85
N GLN A 205 -14.45 -0.29 -8.89
CA GLN A 205 -13.56 0.10 -9.99
C GLN A 205 -12.26 -0.72 -10.02
N ALA A 206 -11.70 -1.05 -8.85
CA ALA A 206 -10.47 -1.82 -8.74
C ALA A 206 -10.67 -3.33 -9.03
N PHE A 207 -11.86 -3.86 -8.72
CA PHE A 207 -12.20 -5.29 -8.83
C PHE A 207 -13.45 -5.56 -9.70
N PRO A 208 -13.50 -5.12 -10.97
CA PRO A 208 -14.70 -5.22 -11.80
C PRO A 208 -15.15 -6.66 -12.12
N LYS A 209 -14.27 -7.65 -11.91
CA LYS A 209 -14.54 -9.07 -12.21
C LYS A 209 -15.19 -9.86 -11.06
N LEU A 210 -15.54 -9.19 -9.95
CA LEU A 210 -16.14 -9.79 -8.74
C LEU A 210 -17.61 -9.41 -8.55
N ALA A 211 -18.30 -9.00 -9.63
CA ALA A 211 -19.59 -8.29 -9.56
C ALA A 211 -20.70 -8.95 -8.72
N GLU A 212 -20.74 -10.28 -8.62
CA GLU A 212 -21.80 -11.00 -7.90
C GLU A 212 -21.60 -10.96 -6.36
N ASP A 213 -20.36 -11.01 -5.87
CA ASP A 213 -20.04 -11.06 -4.42
C ASP A 213 -19.40 -9.76 -3.90
N ILE A 214 -19.41 -8.69 -4.70
CA ILE A 214 -18.55 -7.53 -4.47
C ILE A 214 -18.86 -6.79 -3.16
N GLU A 215 -20.12 -6.73 -2.75
CA GLU A 215 -20.52 -6.05 -1.51
C GLU A 215 -20.12 -6.83 -0.26
N ASP A 216 -20.29 -8.14 -0.27
CA ASP A 216 -19.89 -9.00 0.86
C ASP A 216 -18.36 -9.04 1.01
N LEU A 217 -17.65 -9.09 -0.11
CA LEU A 217 -16.19 -9.00 -0.13
C LEU A 217 -15.69 -7.65 0.36
N PHE A 218 -16.28 -6.55 -0.09
CA PHE A 218 -15.97 -5.23 0.42
C PHE A 218 -16.23 -5.15 1.94
N SER A 219 -17.38 -5.65 2.38
CA SER A 219 -17.77 -5.65 3.80
C SER A 219 -16.78 -6.43 4.67
N ARG A 220 -16.15 -7.49 4.15
CA ARG A 220 -15.07 -8.20 4.84
C ARG A 220 -13.91 -7.27 5.21
N PHE A 221 -13.48 -6.41 4.30
CA PHE A 221 -12.32 -5.53 4.51
C PHE A 221 -12.68 -4.21 5.20
N PHE A 222 -13.87 -3.69 4.93
CA PHE A 222 -14.32 -2.43 5.52
C PHE A 222 -14.88 -2.63 6.93
N ASP A 223 -15.75 -3.61 7.14
CA ASP A 223 -16.51 -3.75 8.40
C ASP A 223 -15.78 -4.60 9.46
N ARG A 224 -14.77 -5.40 9.08
CA ARG A 224 -14.02 -6.30 9.99
C ARG A 224 -12.55 -5.86 10.16
N GLU A 225 -11.93 -6.34 11.23
CA GLU A 225 -10.53 -6.10 11.63
C GLU A 225 -10.13 -7.16 12.67
N PRO A 226 -8.84 -7.51 12.82
CA PRO A 226 -7.66 -7.07 12.07
C PRO A 226 -7.51 -7.72 10.69
N HIS A 227 -6.85 -6.99 9.78
CA HIS A 227 -6.32 -7.52 8.54
C HIS A 227 -4.80 -7.48 8.57
N THR A 228 -4.15 -8.49 8.00
CA THR A 228 -2.70 -8.49 7.85
C THR A 228 -2.31 -8.06 6.44
N HIS A 229 -1.09 -7.56 6.27
CA HIS A 229 -0.52 -7.27 4.96
C HIS A 229 -0.63 -8.48 4.01
N ALA A 230 -0.30 -9.68 4.50
CA ALA A 230 -0.37 -10.91 3.72
C ALA A 230 -1.79 -11.23 3.22
N GLU A 231 -2.83 -10.97 4.02
CA GLU A 231 -4.23 -11.12 3.58
C GLU A 231 -4.59 -10.15 2.46
N LEU A 232 -4.18 -8.88 2.60
CA LEU A 232 -4.42 -7.86 1.57
C LEU A 232 -3.72 -8.22 0.26
N VAL A 233 -2.45 -8.62 0.34
CA VAL A 233 -1.66 -9.06 -0.82
C VAL A 233 -2.30 -10.28 -1.47
N ALA A 234 -2.67 -11.31 -0.71
CA ALA A 234 -3.31 -12.50 -1.25
C ALA A 234 -4.58 -12.15 -2.04
N PHE A 235 -5.43 -11.27 -1.51
CA PHE A 235 -6.65 -10.84 -2.19
C PHE A 235 -6.36 -10.02 -3.46
N VAL A 236 -5.32 -9.19 -3.48
CA VAL A 236 -4.96 -8.39 -4.66
C VAL A 236 -4.54 -9.26 -5.84
N PHE A 237 -3.78 -10.33 -5.56
CA PHE A 237 -3.20 -11.22 -6.58
C PHE A 237 -4.20 -12.26 -7.07
N ASP A 238 -4.96 -12.86 -6.15
CA ASP A 238 -6.02 -13.80 -6.49
C ASP A 238 -7.29 -13.55 -5.67
N PRO A 239 -8.09 -12.54 -6.05
CA PRO A 239 -9.30 -12.22 -5.32
C PRO A 239 -10.30 -13.39 -5.28
N ARG A 240 -10.34 -14.23 -6.32
CA ARG A 240 -11.32 -15.32 -6.48
C ARG A 240 -10.96 -16.56 -5.68
N ALA A 241 -9.67 -16.90 -5.56
CA ALA A 241 -9.23 -17.97 -4.67
C ALA A 241 -9.60 -17.66 -3.20
N VAL A 242 -9.58 -16.39 -2.81
CA VAL A 242 -9.91 -15.97 -1.43
C VAL A 242 -11.42 -15.99 -1.13
N VAL A 243 -12.30 -15.89 -2.13
CA VAL A 243 -13.76 -15.99 -1.93
C VAL A 243 -14.22 -17.45 -1.77
N GLY A 244 -13.39 -18.42 -2.15
CA GLY A 244 -13.81 -19.82 -2.23
C GLY A 244 -14.92 -20.05 -3.26
N THR A 245 -15.14 -19.11 -4.18
CA THR A 245 -16.16 -19.23 -5.25
C THR A 245 -15.82 -20.30 -6.27
N TYR A 246 -14.57 -20.75 -6.28
CA TYR A 246 -14.11 -21.86 -7.10
C TYR A 246 -13.17 -22.74 -6.28
N GLU A 247 -13.64 -23.93 -5.90
CA GLU A 247 -12.74 -25.03 -5.55
C GLU A 247 -12.12 -25.55 -6.87
N GLY A 248 -10.83 -25.26 -7.09
CA GLY A 248 -10.08 -25.68 -8.29
C GLY A 248 -9.80 -24.58 -9.31
N TYR A 249 -9.42 -24.98 -10.53
CA TYR A 249 -9.06 -24.07 -11.61
C TYR A 249 -10.30 -23.47 -12.29
N TYR A 250 -10.32 -22.14 -12.45
CA TYR A 250 -11.46 -21.40 -13.00
C TYR A 250 -11.07 -20.48 -14.16
N PRO A 251 -12.00 -20.06 -15.05
CA PRO A 251 -11.66 -19.18 -16.16
C PRO A 251 -11.04 -17.85 -15.70
N GLY A 252 -9.79 -17.62 -16.10
CA GLY A 252 -8.95 -16.49 -15.72
C GLY A 252 -7.92 -16.80 -14.63
N ALA A 253 -7.97 -17.98 -14.00
CA ALA A 253 -6.94 -18.47 -13.09
C ALA A 253 -5.61 -18.70 -13.82
N ARG A 254 -4.50 -18.66 -13.07
CA ARG A 254 -3.18 -18.98 -13.60
C ARG A 254 -3.03 -20.49 -13.75
N CYS A 255 -2.50 -20.92 -14.89
CA CYS A 255 -2.13 -22.31 -15.09
C CYS A 255 -0.95 -22.67 -14.16
N PRO A 256 -1.01 -23.77 -13.38
CA PRO A 256 0.07 -24.14 -12.46
C PRO A 256 1.38 -24.55 -13.16
N LEU A 257 1.32 -24.90 -14.46
CA LEU A 257 2.51 -25.27 -15.23
C LEU A 257 3.22 -24.05 -15.84
N CYS A 258 2.47 -23.12 -16.44
CA CYS A 258 3.06 -22.01 -17.19
C CYS A 258 2.89 -20.63 -16.54
N GLY A 259 2.14 -20.52 -15.44
CA GLY A 259 1.87 -19.27 -14.74
C GLY A 259 0.93 -18.31 -15.46
N PHE A 260 0.59 -18.53 -16.74
CA PHE A 260 -0.26 -17.61 -17.49
C PHE A 260 -1.73 -17.69 -17.09
N PRO A 261 -2.44 -16.55 -16.97
CA PRO A 261 -3.90 -16.54 -16.87
C PRO A 261 -4.53 -17.21 -18.08
N THR A 262 -5.38 -18.21 -17.87
CA THR A 262 -6.07 -18.90 -18.95
C THR A 262 -7.57 -18.92 -18.70
N TYR A 263 -8.35 -18.70 -19.76
CA TYR A 263 -9.79 -18.91 -19.76
C TYR A 263 -10.18 -20.28 -20.30
N THR A 264 -9.18 -21.04 -20.77
CA THR A 264 -9.38 -22.34 -21.42
C THR A 264 -8.47 -23.36 -20.76
N PHE A 265 -8.99 -23.98 -19.70
CA PHE A 265 -8.36 -25.12 -19.06
C PHE A 265 -8.68 -26.41 -19.82
N GLU A 266 -7.80 -27.41 -19.69
CA GLU A 266 -8.07 -28.77 -20.13
C GLU A 266 -9.35 -29.26 -19.43
N PRO A 267 -10.40 -29.65 -20.18
CA PRO A 267 -11.68 -30.03 -19.59
C PRO A 267 -11.60 -31.33 -18.78
N GLU A 268 -10.70 -32.25 -19.12
CA GLU A 268 -10.60 -33.57 -18.48
C GLU A 268 -9.15 -33.92 -18.09
N PRO A 269 -8.53 -33.18 -17.14
CA PRO A 269 -7.12 -33.39 -16.77
C PRO A 269 -6.89 -34.77 -16.14
N GLU A 270 -7.88 -35.33 -15.45
CA GLU A 270 -7.83 -36.69 -14.90
C GLU A 270 -7.78 -37.79 -15.96
N ARG A 271 -8.13 -37.45 -17.21
CA ARG A 271 -8.06 -38.38 -18.36
C ARG A 271 -6.80 -38.23 -19.19
N LEU A 272 -5.83 -37.44 -18.74
CA LEU A 272 -4.51 -37.42 -19.37
C LEU A 272 -3.90 -38.82 -19.32
N ALA A 273 -3.22 -39.21 -20.40
CA ALA A 273 -2.50 -40.47 -20.44
C ALA A 273 -1.49 -40.55 -19.27
N PRO A 274 -1.35 -41.69 -18.57
CA PRO A 274 -0.46 -41.82 -17.41
C PRO A 274 0.97 -41.37 -17.71
N GLU A 275 1.46 -41.63 -18.92
CA GLU A 275 2.80 -41.23 -19.36
C GLU A 275 2.95 -39.71 -19.46
N VAL A 276 1.89 -39.01 -19.89
CA VAL A 276 1.84 -37.54 -19.95
C VAL A 276 1.78 -36.95 -18.55
N ALA A 277 0.90 -37.47 -17.67
CA ALA A 277 0.78 -37.00 -16.29
C ALA A 277 2.07 -37.22 -15.49
N ASN A 278 2.75 -38.36 -15.67
CA ASN A 278 4.04 -38.63 -15.06
C ASN A 278 5.12 -37.66 -15.52
N GLN A 279 5.14 -37.31 -16.81
CA GLN A 279 6.10 -36.34 -17.34
C GLN A 279 5.86 -34.93 -16.77
N ILE A 280 4.60 -34.52 -16.64
CA ILE A 280 4.25 -33.25 -16.00
C ILE A 280 4.69 -33.26 -14.54
N THR A 281 4.41 -34.34 -13.80
CA THR A 281 4.77 -34.45 -12.37
C THR A 281 6.30 -34.47 -12.17
N GLN A 282 7.06 -35.02 -13.11
CA GLN A 282 8.52 -34.95 -13.08
C GLN A 282 9.04 -33.51 -13.23
N ASP A 283 8.46 -32.74 -14.15
CA ASP A 283 8.82 -31.34 -14.38
C ASP A 283 8.26 -30.40 -13.28
N PHE A 284 7.11 -30.77 -12.69
CA PHE A 284 6.37 -30.01 -11.68
C PHE A 284 5.95 -30.93 -10.51
N PRO A 285 6.85 -31.20 -9.53
CA PRO A 285 6.62 -32.20 -8.48
C PRO A 285 5.44 -31.96 -7.55
N HIS A 286 4.93 -30.72 -7.50
CA HIS A 286 3.81 -30.33 -6.64
C HIS A 286 2.46 -30.34 -7.37
N TRP A 287 2.44 -30.59 -8.67
CA TRP A 287 1.22 -30.58 -9.47
C TRP A 287 0.41 -31.87 -9.29
N GLN A 288 -0.90 -31.72 -9.18
CA GLN A 288 -1.91 -32.78 -9.21
C GLN A 288 -2.95 -32.51 -10.30
N CYS A 289 -3.63 -33.55 -10.79
CA CYS A 289 -4.66 -33.40 -11.82
C CYS A 289 -5.80 -32.45 -11.39
N THR A 290 -6.09 -32.39 -10.08
CA THR A 290 -7.07 -31.48 -9.48
C THR A 290 -6.68 -30.00 -9.57
N ASP A 291 -5.38 -29.70 -9.74
CA ASP A 291 -4.89 -28.33 -9.93
C ASP A 291 -5.15 -27.83 -11.37
N GLY A 292 -5.48 -28.74 -12.29
CA GLY A 292 -5.73 -28.45 -13.70
C GLY A 292 -4.48 -27.98 -14.45
N LEU A 293 -4.68 -27.65 -15.73
CA LEU A 293 -3.67 -27.05 -16.60
C LEU A 293 -4.35 -26.39 -17.80
N CYS A 294 -3.71 -25.38 -18.40
CA CYS A 294 -4.24 -24.78 -19.63
C CYS A 294 -4.17 -25.77 -20.79
N MET A 295 -5.08 -25.63 -21.77
CA MET A 295 -5.08 -26.45 -22.98
C MET A 295 -3.72 -26.45 -23.69
N GLN A 296 -3.03 -25.32 -23.74
CA GLN A 296 -1.73 -25.21 -24.42
C GLN A 296 -0.64 -26.06 -23.74
N CYS A 297 -0.63 -26.11 -22.41
CA CYS A 297 0.26 -27.00 -21.66
C CYS A 297 -0.11 -28.46 -21.89
N ALA A 298 -1.41 -28.81 -21.86
CA ALA A 298 -1.86 -30.17 -22.14
C ALA A 298 -1.41 -30.63 -23.54
N ASP A 299 -1.62 -29.79 -24.55
CA ASP A 299 -1.25 -30.09 -25.94
C ASP A 299 0.26 -30.21 -26.12
N LEU A 300 1.06 -29.36 -25.45
CA LEU A 300 2.51 -29.43 -25.48
C LEU A 300 3.02 -30.79 -24.97
N TYR A 301 2.52 -31.25 -23.81
CA TYR A 301 2.96 -32.53 -23.25
C TYR A 301 2.44 -33.73 -24.06
N ARG A 302 1.21 -33.69 -24.58
CA ARG A 302 0.70 -34.70 -25.52
C ARG A 302 1.60 -34.83 -26.75
N ALA A 303 2.00 -33.70 -27.35
CA ALA A 303 2.85 -33.68 -28.53
C ALA A 303 4.27 -34.20 -28.25
N ARG A 304 4.84 -33.88 -27.08
CA ARG A 304 6.14 -34.41 -26.63
C ARG A 304 6.09 -35.92 -26.47
N ASN A 305 5.06 -36.44 -25.82
CA ASN A 305 4.88 -37.88 -25.61
C ASN A 305 4.68 -38.64 -26.94
N ALA A 306 3.86 -38.11 -27.85
CA ALA A 306 3.66 -38.69 -29.18
C ALA A 306 4.96 -38.74 -29.99
N SER A 307 5.76 -37.66 -29.95
CA SER A 307 7.07 -37.61 -30.61
C SER A 307 8.06 -38.64 -30.04
N ALA A 308 8.10 -38.80 -28.72
CA ALA A 308 8.96 -39.79 -28.06
C ALA A 308 8.56 -41.23 -28.42
N SER A 309 7.25 -41.52 -28.40
CA SER A 309 6.71 -42.84 -28.77
C SER A 309 6.96 -43.18 -30.25
N ALA A 310 6.81 -42.20 -31.14
CA ALA A 310 7.11 -42.37 -32.56
C ALA A 310 8.60 -42.66 -32.79
N THR A 311 9.49 -42.02 -32.04
CA THR A 311 10.94 -42.23 -32.14
C THR A 311 11.35 -43.63 -31.66
N GLN A 312 10.69 -44.16 -30.62
CA GLN A 312 10.90 -45.53 -30.16
C GLN A 312 10.35 -46.59 -31.11
N SER A 313 9.35 -46.23 -31.93
CA SER A 313 8.69 -47.14 -32.88
C SER A 313 9.34 -47.16 -34.27
N LEU A 314 10.36 -46.33 -34.52
CA LEU A 314 11.12 -46.33 -35.78
C LEU A 314 12.05 -47.57 -35.83
N PRO A 315 11.98 -48.41 -36.88
CA PRO A 315 12.89 -49.54 -37.03
C PRO A 315 14.29 -49.03 -37.42
N GLY A 316 15.17 -48.91 -36.43
CA GLY A 316 16.51 -48.36 -36.64
C GLY A 316 17.43 -48.39 -35.43
N ASN A 317 17.35 -49.42 -34.58
CA ASN A 317 18.40 -49.72 -33.59
C ASN A 317 18.79 -51.19 -33.71
N LEU A 318 19.50 -51.53 -34.80
CA LEU A 318 20.21 -52.79 -34.94
C LEU A 318 21.71 -52.52 -34.87
N PHE A 319 22.31 -53.01 -33.78
CA PHE A 319 23.69 -53.48 -33.66
C PHE A 319 24.86 -52.53 -34.04
N LEU A 320 25.51 -52.00 -32.99
CA LEU A 320 26.97 -52.12 -32.88
C LEU A 320 27.28 -52.81 -31.55
N GLY A 321 27.50 -54.12 -31.63
CA GLY A 321 28.17 -54.88 -30.56
C GLY A 321 29.66 -54.54 -30.51
N PRO A 322 30.34 -54.85 -29.39
CA PRO A 322 31.68 -54.35 -29.12
C PRO A 322 32.71 -55.09 -29.99
N GLN A 323 33.70 -54.35 -30.50
CA GLN A 323 34.97 -54.96 -30.91
C GLN A 323 36.04 -54.62 -29.87
N SER A 324 36.71 -55.70 -29.48
CA SER A 324 37.76 -55.88 -28.47
C SER A 324 38.95 -54.95 -28.58
#